data_AF-A0A0A9XFL4-F1
#
_entry.id   AF-A0A0A9XFL4-F1
#
_cell.length_a   1.000
_cell.length_b   1.000
_cell.length_c   1.000
_cell.angle_alpha   90.00
_cell.angle_beta   90.00
_cell.angle_gamma   90.00
#
_symmetry.space_group_name_H-M   'P 1'
#
loop_
_entity.id
_entity.type
_entity.pdbx_description
1 polymer ?
#
loop_
_entity_poly.entity_id
_entity_poly.type
_entity_poly.pdbx_seq_one_letter_code
_entity_poly.pdbx_strand_id
1 'polypeptide(L)'
;MLATHCKSDQTYTYDEIRGIINNSDYSSDTAVERVVVEAATSGQIDAKINQKAKIVRFEAIKPRNSTSITQLKERLQRWSKIFDPVVTAAHDTIVKNATL
;
A
#
# COMPACT_ATOMS: atom_id res chain seq x y z
N MET A 1 -6.88 2.20 0.69
CA MET A 1 -8.13 2.80 1.21
C MET A 1 -9.25 1.78 1.18
N LEU A 2 -9.65 1.24 0.02
CA LEU A 2 -10.63 0.15 -0.08
C LEU A 2 -10.18 -1.12 0.67
N ALA A 3 -8.93 -1.58 0.46
CA ALA A 3 -8.38 -2.74 1.18
C ALA A 3 -8.24 -2.57 2.71
N THR A 4 -8.50 -1.36 3.24
CA THR A 4 -8.45 -1.07 4.69
C THR A 4 -9.84 -1.01 5.31
N HIS A 5 -10.89 -0.78 4.51
CA HIS A 5 -12.26 -0.55 5.00
C HIS A 5 -13.26 -1.60 4.49
N CYS A 6 -12.99 -2.21 3.34
CA CYS A 6 -13.78 -3.31 2.79
C CYS A 6 -13.31 -4.64 3.36
N LYS A 7 -14.24 -5.58 3.53
CA LYS A 7 -13.97 -6.95 3.99
C LYS A 7 -14.08 -7.95 2.84
N SER A 8 -13.33 -9.04 2.97
CA SER A 8 -13.43 -10.19 2.05
C SER A 8 -14.83 -10.79 2.09
N ASP A 9 -15.28 -11.30 0.96
CA ASP A 9 -16.60 -11.92 0.72
C ASP A 9 -17.82 -11.03 0.97
N GLN A 10 -17.62 -9.72 1.11
CA GLN A 10 -18.69 -8.75 1.28
C GLN A 10 -19.00 -8.00 -0.02
N THR A 11 -20.27 -7.60 -0.12
CA THR A 11 -20.81 -6.79 -1.20
C THR A 11 -21.07 -5.39 -0.67
N TYR A 12 -20.64 -4.37 -1.40
CA TYR A 12 -20.89 -2.97 -1.09
C TYR A 12 -21.57 -2.31 -2.30
N THR A 13 -22.51 -1.42 -2.03
CA THR A 13 -23.10 -0.51 -3.02
C THR A 13 -22.08 0.56 -3.44
N TYR A 14 -22.32 1.18 -4.59
CA TYR A 14 -21.46 2.28 -5.05
C TYR A 14 -21.47 3.46 -4.06
N ASP A 15 -22.61 3.73 -3.40
CA ASP A 15 -22.71 4.80 -2.42
C ASP A 15 -21.91 4.52 -1.14
N GLU A 16 -21.92 3.27 -0.67
CA GLU A 16 -21.05 2.86 0.45
C GLU A 16 -19.57 3.01 0.08
N ILE A 17 -19.20 2.63 -1.14
CA ILE A 17 -17.82 2.76 -1.62
C ILE A 17 -17.43 4.25 -1.73
N ARG A 18 -18.33 5.13 -2.20
CA ARG A 18 -18.09 6.59 -2.18
C ARG A 18 -17.87 7.11 -0.77
N GLY A 19 -18.70 6.67 0.19
CA GLY A 19 -18.55 7.03 1.59
C GLY A 19 -17.20 6.59 2.17
N ILE A 20 -16.69 5.42 1.76
CA ILE A 20 -15.37 4.92 2.14
C ILE A 20 -14.23 5.73 1.49
N ILE A 21 -14.38 6.08 0.21
CA ILE A 21 -13.36 6.84 -0.53
C ILE A 21 -13.30 8.28 -0.01
N ASN A 22 -14.46 8.86 0.33
CA ASN A 22 -14.64 10.22 0.83
C ASN A 22 -13.81 11.26 0.06
N ASN A 23 -13.89 11.22 -1.27
CA ASN A 23 -13.18 12.13 -2.17
C ASN A 23 -14.11 12.53 -3.32
N SER A 24 -14.22 13.85 -3.55
CA SER A 24 -15.08 14.47 -4.57
C SER A 24 -14.74 14.04 -6.00
N ASP A 25 -13.50 13.65 -6.26
CA ASP A 25 -13.04 13.18 -7.57
C ASP A 25 -13.65 11.83 -7.98
N TYR A 26 -14.28 11.15 -7.01
CA TYR A 26 -14.95 9.86 -7.19
C TYR A 26 -16.46 9.92 -6.96
N SER A 27 -17.07 11.07 -7.28
CA SER A 27 -18.50 11.33 -7.11
C SER A 27 -19.40 10.62 -8.14
N SER A 28 -18.86 10.13 -9.26
CA SER A 28 -19.65 9.43 -10.30
C SER A 28 -19.55 7.90 -10.21
N ASP A 29 -20.49 7.18 -10.85
CA ASP A 29 -20.49 5.69 -10.91
C ASP A 29 -19.20 5.19 -11.59
N THR A 30 -18.82 5.81 -12.71
CA THR A 30 -17.59 5.50 -13.44
C THR A 30 -16.33 5.70 -12.60
N ALA A 31 -16.32 6.71 -11.73
CA ALA A 31 -15.16 6.98 -10.89
C ALA A 31 -15.01 5.94 -9.77
N VAL A 32 -16.12 5.45 -9.20
CA VAL A 32 -16.12 4.32 -8.26
C VAL A 32 -15.55 3.06 -8.92
N GLU A 33 -16.01 2.76 -10.14
CA GLU A 33 -15.52 1.61 -10.90
C GLU A 33 -14.02 1.71 -11.19
N ARG A 34 -13.55 2.89 -11.59
CA ARG A 34 -12.13 3.15 -11.84
C ARG A 34 -11.26 2.85 -10.62
N VAL A 35 -11.65 3.29 -9.42
CA VAL A 35 -10.87 3.01 -8.19
C VAL A 35 -10.83 1.53 -7.89
N VAL A 36 -11.95 0.83 -8.07
CA VAL A 36 -12.02 -0.63 -7.83
C VAL A 36 -11.10 -1.36 -8.82
N VAL A 37 -11.11 -0.96 -10.10
CA VAL A 37 -10.21 -1.53 -11.13
C VAL A 37 -8.75 -1.21 -10.83
N GLU A 38 -8.41 0.01 -10.42
CA GLU A 38 -7.04 0.40 -10.03
C GLU A 38 -6.55 -0.41 -8.80
N ALA A 39 -7.41 -0.59 -7.80
CA ALA A 39 -7.11 -1.40 -6.62
C ALA A 39 -6.93 -2.89 -6.97
N ALA A 40 -7.73 -3.42 -7.90
CA ALA A 40 -7.59 -4.79 -8.39
C ALA A 40 -6.30 -4.96 -9.20
N THR A 41 -6.01 -4.03 -10.11
CA THR A 41 -4.81 -4.05 -10.97
C THR A 41 -3.52 -3.93 -10.15
N SER A 42 -3.54 -3.14 -9.08
CA SER A 42 -2.42 -3.03 -8.13
C SER A 42 -2.29 -4.24 -7.19
N GLY A 43 -3.17 -5.24 -7.32
CA GLY A 43 -3.13 -6.48 -6.54
C GLY A 43 -3.55 -6.29 -5.08
N GLN A 44 -4.27 -5.23 -4.73
CA GLN A 44 -4.73 -4.96 -3.36
C GLN A 44 -6.04 -5.68 -3.04
N ILE A 45 -6.85 -5.97 -4.05
CA ILE A 45 -8.13 -6.65 -3.92
C ILE A 45 -8.36 -7.59 -5.10
N ASP A 46 -9.24 -8.56 -4.92
CA ASP A 46 -9.95 -9.22 -6.01
C ASP A 46 -11.43 -8.85 -5.86
N ALA A 47 -12.06 -8.31 -6.91
CA ALA A 47 -13.42 -7.81 -6.84
C ALA A 47 -14.19 -7.99 -8.15
N LYS A 48 -15.51 -8.17 -8.04
CA LYS A 48 -16.45 -8.26 -9.15
C LYS A 48 -17.43 -7.09 -9.11
N ILE A 49 -17.53 -6.38 -10.22
CA ILE A 49 -18.43 -5.23 -10.38
C ILE A 49 -19.70 -5.70 -11.08
N ASN A 50 -20.86 -5.37 -10.52
CA ASN A 50 -22.16 -5.50 -11.19
C ASN A 50 -22.72 -4.10 -11.42
N GLN A 51 -22.49 -3.57 -12.62
CA GLN A 51 -22.90 -2.22 -13.01
C GLN A 51 -24.42 -2.05 -13.02
N LYS A 52 -25.17 -3.08 -13.40
CA LYS A 52 -26.65 -3.03 -13.45
C LYS A 52 -27.25 -2.87 -12.05
N ALA A 53 -26.69 -3.55 -11.06
CA ALA A 53 -27.13 -3.48 -9.68
C ALA A 53 -26.38 -2.42 -8.85
N LYS A 54 -25.38 -1.72 -9.43
CA LYS A 54 -24.51 -0.74 -8.76
C LYS A 54 -23.88 -1.26 -7.47
N ILE A 55 -23.35 -2.48 -7.52
CA ILE A 55 -22.68 -3.14 -6.40
C ILE A 55 -21.31 -3.69 -6.81
N VAL A 56 -20.42 -3.80 -5.84
CA VAL A 56 -19.11 -4.44 -5.96
C VAL A 56 -18.98 -5.51 -4.89
N ARG A 57 -18.67 -6.73 -5.30
CA ARG A 57 -18.34 -7.83 -4.39
C ARG A 57 -16.82 -7.94 -4.29
N PHE A 58 -16.29 -7.83 -3.09
CA PHE A 58 -14.86 -8.06 -2.82
C PHE A 58 -14.68 -9.54 -2.50
N GLU A 59 -14.03 -10.28 -3.40
CA GLU A 59 -13.77 -11.71 -3.24
C GLU A 59 -12.55 -11.95 -2.35
N ALA A 60 -11.55 -11.08 -2.44
CA ALA A 60 -10.39 -11.11 -1.56
C ALA A 60 -9.89 -9.69 -1.26
N ILE A 61 -9.45 -9.49 -0.01
CA ILE A 61 -8.68 -8.30 0.39
C ILE A 61 -7.26 -8.74 0.66
N LYS A 62 -6.32 -8.27 -0.17
CA LYS A 62 -4.90 -8.62 -0.05
C LYS A 62 -4.23 -7.59 0.86
N PRO A 63 -3.38 -8.02 1.81
CA PRO A 63 -2.69 -7.09 2.69
C PRO A 63 -1.88 -6.08 1.86
N ARG A 64 -1.94 -4.80 2.23
CA ARG A 64 -1.29 -3.67 1.54
C ARG A 64 0.26 -3.73 1.53
N ASN A 65 0.82 -4.86 1.95
CA ASN A 65 2.25 -5.09 2.10
C ASN A 65 2.74 -6.01 0.98
N SER A 66 2.51 -5.63 -0.26
CA SER A 66 3.30 -6.10 -1.40
C SER A 66 4.40 -5.09 -1.75
N THR A 67 4.98 -4.41 -0.76
CA THR A 67 6.42 -4.12 -0.91
C THR A 67 7.04 -5.50 -0.98
N SER A 68 7.46 -5.94 -2.16
CA SER A 68 8.03 -7.27 -2.31
C SER A 68 9.14 -7.44 -1.27
N ILE A 69 9.33 -8.64 -0.74
CA ILE A 69 10.46 -8.91 0.17
C ILE A 69 11.76 -8.34 -0.43
N THR A 70 11.89 -8.38 -1.75
CA THR A 70 12.96 -7.73 -2.53
C THR A 70 13.05 -6.22 -2.30
N GLN A 71 11.97 -5.47 -2.41
CA GLN A 71 11.96 -4.02 -2.17
C GLN A 71 12.23 -3.65 -0.70
N LEU A 72 11.75 -4.44 0.26
CA LEU A 72 12.10 -4.24 1.69
C LEU A 72 13.58 -4.50 1.93
N LYS A 73 14.12 -5.58 1.34
CA LYS A 73 15.54 -5.92 1.40
C LYS A 73 16.42 -4.83 0.78
N GLU A 74 16.03 -4.30 -0.38
CA GLU A 74 16.75 -3.19 -1.04
C GLU A 74 16.76 -1.91 -0.19
N ARG A 75 15.64 -1.59 0.46
CA ARG A 75 15.56 -0.43 1.37
C ARG A 75 16.47 -0.61 2.59
N LEU A 76 16.46 -1.78 3.21
CA LEU A 76 17.34 -2.11 4.34
C LEU A 76 18.82 -2.04 3.93
N GLN A 77 19.17 -2.57 2.76
CA GLN A 77 20.55 -2.50 2.24
C GLN A 77 21.00 -1.07 1.95
N ARG A 78 20.12 -0.21 1.42
CA ARG A 78 20.44 1.21 1.21
C ARG A 78 20.70 1.92 2.54
N TRP A 79 19.92 1.61 3.58
CA TRP A 79 20.16 2.16 4.91
C TRP A 79 21.51 1.70 5.47
N SER A 80 21.83 0.41 5.41
CA SER A 80 23.15 -0.14 5.81
C SER A 80 24.30 0.62 5.13
N LYS A 81 24.24 0.80 3.80
CA LYS A 81 25.28 1.52 3.05
C LYS A 81 25.47 2.98 3.47
N ILE A 82 24.45 3.63 4.00
CA ILE A 82 24.54 5.02 4.47
C ILE A 82 25.12 5.06 5.89
N PHE A 83 24.68 4.17 6.76
CA PHE A 83 25.04 4.20 8.18
C PHE A 83 26.37 3.52 8.49
N ASP A 84 26.72 2.42 7.82
CA ASP A 84 27.94 1.65 8.10
C ASP A 84 29.23 2.48 7.95
N PRO A 85 29.39 3.34 6.91
CA PRO A 85 30.57 4.20 6.80
C PRO A 85 30.65 5.26 7.90
N VAL A 86 29.49 5.79 8.32
CA VAL A 86 29.42 6.82 9.38
C VAL A 86 29.84 6.23 10.72
N VAL A 87 29.32 5.05 11.04
CA VAL A 87 29.67 4.32 12.28
C VAL A 87 31.15 3.94 12.28
N THR A 88 31.67 3.46 11.15
CA THR A 88 33.09 3.09 11.01
C THR A 88 34.00 4.30 11.19
N ALA A 89 33.71 5.42 10.53
CA ALA A 89 34.50 6.65 10.64
C ALA A 89 34.49 7.23 12.07
N ALA A 90 33.34 7.18 12.75
CA ALA A 90 33.22 7.60 14.14
C ALA A 90 34.05 6.70 15.07
N HIS A 91 33.99 5.38 14.88
CA HIS A 91 34.78 4.42 15.65
C HIS A 91 36.29 4.66 15.47
N ASP A 92 36.77 4.77 14.23
CA ASP A 92 38.18 5.00 13.93
C ASP A 92 38.70 6.32 14.53
N THR A 93 37.87 7.36 14.56
CA THR A 93 38.22 8.64 15.18
C THR A 93 38.39 8.50 16.69
N ILE A 94 37.49 7.78 17.35
CA ILE A 94 37.56 7.52 18.80
C ILE A 94 38.80 6.70 19.14
N VAL A 95 39.08 5.63 18.38
CA VAL A 95 40.24 4.76 18.61
C VAL A 95 41.56 5.52 18.42
N LYS A 96 41.66 6.35 17.38
CA LYS A 96 42.86 7.20 17.16
C LYS A 96 43.08 8.20 18.28
N ASN A 97 42.02 8.83 18.79
CA ASN A 97 42.13 9.80 19.87
C ASN A 97 42.39 9.15 21.23
N ALA A 98 42.09 7.85 21.39
CA ALA A 98 42.35 7.10 22.62
C ALA A 98 43.76 6.48 22.68
N THR A 99 44.50 6.47 21.58
CA THR A 99 45.86 5.89 21.47
C THR A 99 46.97 6.94 21.35
N LEU A 100 46.63 8.24 21.43
CA LEU A 100 47.54 9.38 21.60
C LEU A 100 47.61 9.82 23.07
#